data_AF-A0A286GUN6-F1
#
_entry.id   AF-A0A286GUN6-F1
#
_cell.length_a   1.000
_cell.length_b   1.000
_cell.length_c   1.000
_cell.angle_alpha   90.00
_cell.angle_beta   90.00
_cell.angle_gamma   90.00
#
_symmetry.space_group_name_H-M   'P 1'
#
loop_
_entity.id
_entity.type
_entity.pdbx_description
1 polymer ?
#
loop_
_entity_poly.entity_id
_entity_poly.type
_entity_poly.pdbx_seq_one_letter_code
_entity_poly.pdbx_strand_id
1 'polypeptide(L)' 'MRAVQITRFGGPEVMDVVDLPDPAPGDGQKLYEVSSAGVNFADTHHRLT' A
#
# COMPACT_ATOMS: atom_id res chain seq x y z
N MET A 1 -2.51 -4.60 10.99
CA MET A 1 -2.26 -3.22 10.51
C MET A 1 -3.29 -2.80 9.48
N ARG A 2 -3.64 -1.51 9.44
CA ARG A 2 -4.47 -0.91 8.38
C ARG A 2 -3.59 -0.47 7.21
N ALA A 3 -3.96 -0.82 5.98
CA ALA A 3 -3.17 -0.55 4.78
C ALA A 3 -4.04 -0.11 3.60
N VAL A 4 -3.44 0.57 2.63
CA VAL A 4 -4.04 0.79 1.30
C VAL A 4 -3.50 -0.31 0.38
N GLN A 5 -4.39 -1.08 -0.26
CA GLN A 5 -4.05 -2.20 -1.13
C GLN A 5 -4.67 -2.01 -2.52
N ILE A 6 -3.90 -2.38 -3.55
CA ILE A 6 -4.35 -2.43 -4.95
C ILE A 6 -4.20 -3.89 -5.40
N THR A 7 -5.32 -4.52 -5.80
CA THR A 7 -5.35 -5.95 -6.21
C THR A 7 -5.73 -6.16 -7.67
N ARG A 8 -6.06 -5.08 -8.39
CA ARG A 8 -6.40 -5.07 -9.81
C ARG A 8 -5.90 -3.78 -10.46
N PHE A 9 -5.73 -3.77 -11.78
CA PHE A 9 -5.39 -2.55 -12.52
C PHE A 9 -6.57 -1.56 -12.52
N GLY A 10 -6.26 -0.27 -12.45
CA GLY A 10 -7.23 0.84 -12.37
C GLY A 10 -6.59 2.16 -11.94
N GLY A 11 -7.41 3.20 -11.83
CA GLY A 11 -7.05 4.47 -11.20
C GLY A 11 -7.25 4.45 -9.68
N PRO A 12 -7.44 5.61 -9.03
CA PRO A 12 -7.65 5.68 -7.58
C PRO A 12 -8.82 4.83 -7.06
N GLU A 13 -9.81 4.54 -7.89
CA GLU A 13 -11.01 3.76 -7.57
C GLU A 13 -10.74 2.29 -7.21
N VAL A 14 -9.51 1.80 -7.41
CA VAL A 14 -9.11 0.44 -7.03
C VAL A 14 -8.21 0.40 -5.79
N MET A 15 -8.03 1.54 -5.12
CA MET A 15 -7.29 1.64 -3.86
C MET A 15 -8.24 1.37 -2.68
N ASP A 16 -8.12 0.19 -2.09
CA ASP A 16 -8.96 -0.23 -0.97
C ASP A 16 -8.21 -0.08 0.35
N VAL A 17 -8.89 0.46 1.37
CA VAL A 17 -8.37 0.43 2.74
C VAL A 17 -8.78 -0.89 3.39
N VAL A 18 -7.80 -1.68 3.78
CA VAL A 18 -7.98 -3.04 4.29
C VAL A 18 -7.25 -3.23 5.62
N ASP A 19 -7.71 -4.20 6.40
CA ASP A 19 -6.98 -4.72 7.55
C ASP A 19 -6.17 -5.96 7.15
N LEU A 20 -4.89 -5.98 7.51
CA LEU A 20 -3.95 -7.07 7.27
C LEU A 20 -3.31 -7.51 8.59
N PRO A 21 -2.76 -8.73 8.68
CA PRO A 21 -1.88 -9.12 9.77
C PRO A 21 -0.70 -8.15 9.90
N ASP A 22 -0.19 -7.98 11.11
CA ASP A 22 1.03 -7.19 11.30
C ASP A 22 2.22 -7.93 10.65
N PRO A 23 3.09 -7.20 9.92
CA PRO A 23 4.24 -7.81 9.26
C PRO A 23 5.29 -8.23 10.29
N ALA A 24 5.96 -9.35 10.03
CA ALA A 24 7.12 -9.79 10.79
C ALA A 24 8.40 -9.56 9.95
N PRO A 25 9.41 -8.84 10.47
CA PRO A 25 10.66 -8.63 9.74
C PRO A 25 11.47 -9.93 9.66
N GLY A 26 12.03 -10.20 8.49
CA GLY A 26 13.04 -11.25 8.30
C GLY A 26 14.46 -10.79 8.65
N ASP A 27 15.44 -11.66 8.44
CA ASP A 27 16.84 -11.36 8.75
C ASP A 27 17.34 -10.12 7.99
N GLY A 28 17.93 -9.19 8.74
CA GLY A 28 18.45 -7.93 8.22
C GLY A 28 17.38 -6.86 7.88
N GLN A 29 16.09 -7.16 8.05
CA GLN A 29 15.01 -6.20 7.85
C GLN A 29 14.71 -5.40 9.13
N LYS A 30 14.15 -4.20 8.95
CA LYS A 30 13.64 -3.38 10.04
C LYS A 30 12.15 -3.14 9.84
N LEU A 31 11.39 -3.25 10.93
CA LEU A 31 9.99 -2.90 10.95
C LEU A 31 9.83 -1.49 11.54
N TYR A 32 8.99 -0.67 10.90
CA TYR A 32 8.71 0.70 11.30
C TYR A 32 7.22 0.92 11.45
N GLU A 33 6.83 1.66 12.47
CA GLU A 33 5.48 2.20 12.59
C GLU A 33 5.34 3.44 11.70
N VAL A 34 4.41 3.40 10.76
CA VAL A 34 4.17 4.49 9.81
C VAL A 34 3.17 5.48 10.42
N SER A 35 3.63 6.67 10.77
CA SER A 35 2.77 7.76 11.26
C SER A 35 2.11 8.56 10.14
N SER A 36 2.77 8.65 8.96
CA SER A 36 2.32 9.42 7.81
C SER A 36 2.79 8.79 6.50
N ALA A 37 1.95 8.86 5.47
CA ALA A 37 2.29 8.50 4.09
C ALA A 37 1.83 9.61 3.13
N GLY A 38 2.69 9.98 2.18
CA GLY A 38 2.35 10.95 1.13
C GLY A 38 1.72 10.25 -0.07
N VAL A 39 0.84 10.95 -0.77
CA VAL A 39 0.26 10.53 -2.05
C VAL A 39 0.96 11.28 -3.17
N ASN A 40 1.29 10.58 -4.26
CA ASN A 40 1.82 11.18 -5.47
C ASN A 40 0.96 10.85 -6.70
N PHE A 41 1.30 11.47 -7.83
CA PHE A 41 0.60 11.21 -9.08
C PHE A 41 0.75 9.75 -9.54
N ALA A 42 1.94 9.15 -9.38
CA ALA A 42 2.26 7.79 -9.80
C ALA A 42 1.39 6.71 -9.14
N ASP A 43 0.86 6.95 -7.92
CA ASP A 43 -0.06 6.02 -7.24
C ASP A 43 -1.31 5.70 -8.07
N THR A 44 -1.68 6.58 -9.02
CA THR A 44 -2.86 6.43 -9.87
C THR A 44 -2.57 5.80 -11.24
N HIS A 45 -1.33 5.40 -11.50
CA HIS A 45 -0.83 4.98 -12.83
C HIS A 45 -0.91 3.49 -13.09
N HIS A 46 -1.62 2.72 -12.26
CA HIS A 46 -1.80 1.28 -12.46
C HIS A 46 -2.83 0.95 -13.55
N ARG A 47 -2.90 1.72 -14.63
CA ARG A 47 -3.80 1.50 -15.78
C ARG A 47 -3.08 0.68 -16.85
N LEU A 48 -3.82 -0.20 -17.55
CA LEU A 48 -3.30 -1.09 -18.60
C LEU A 48 -3.27 -0.45 -20.01
N THR A 49 -3.34 0.88 -20.11
CA THR A 49 -3.46 1.60 -21.41
C THR A 49 -2.13 2.13 -21.89
#